data_AF-A0A1B0D937-F1
#
_entry.id   AF-A0A1B0D937-F1
#
_cell.length_a   1.000
_cell.length_b   1.000
_cell.length_c   1.000
_cell.angle_alpha   90.00
_cell.angle_beta   90.00
_cell.angle_gamma   90.00
#
_symmetry.space_group_name_H-M   'P 1'
#
loop_
_entity.id
_entity.type
_entity.pdbx_description
1 polymer ?
#
loop_
_entity_poly.entity_id
_entity_poly.type
_entity_poly.pdbx_seq_one_letter_code
_entity_poly.pdbx_strand_id
1 'polypeptide(L)'
;MIPFVPVVEPDHPEAFITKHPREEFDPHGLSLPWLSGVTMDEGALKTASLINLPELTDSLNENWDRALPISLNYDHHSMDRQKEITAAISEFYFANRKIIPETNQNLTNLYSDAWFVAGFDEYLRIRLTKSKGKRVGPTFVYLFAHKGSASFTEIFKGGRENYYGVCHAEELQYLFPIGKELFISAIPTENDIKMRKLMTSLWVNFARTG
;
A
#
# COMPACT_ATOMS: atom_id res chain seq x y z
N MET A 1 6.55 -9.24 7.67
CA MET A 1 7.03 -10.10 6.57
C MET A 1 6.02 -11.22 6.39
N ILE A 2 5.58 -11.44 5.15
CA ILE A 2 4.67 -12.54 4.82
C ILE A 2 5.57 -13.72 4.43
N PRO A 3 5.67 -14.79 5.25
CA PRO A 3 6.68 -15.84 5.05
C PRO A 3 6.39 -16.73 3.83
N PHE A 4 5.12 -16.80 3.41
CA PHE A 4 4.68 -17.58 2.26
C PHE A 4 3.90 -16.67 1.32
N VAL A 5 4.47 -16.38 0.16
CA VAL A 5 3.88 -15.53 -0.88
C VAL A 5 3.54 -16.37 -2.11
N PRO A 6 2.67 -15.90 -3.02
CA PRO A 6 2.54 -16.50 -4.34
C PRO A 6 3.90 -16.61 -5.04
N VAL A 7 4.15 -17.73 -5.70
CA VAL A 7 5.41 -18.01 -6.41
C VAL A 7 5.14 -18.36 -7.87
N VAL A 8 6.18 -18.28 -8.69
CA VAL A 8 6.14 -18.86 -10.03
C VAL A 8 6.21 -20.38 -9.90
N GLU A 9 5.19 -21.04 -10.39
CA GLU A 9 5.01 -22.49 -10.35
C GLU A 9 5.65 -23.16 -11.58
N PRO A 10 6.12 -24.42 -11.45
CA PRO A 10 6.44 -25.25 -12.59
C PRO A 10 5.22 -25.43 -13.51
N ASP A 11 5.46 -25.70 -14.79
CA ASP A 11 4.38 -25.95 -15.74
C ASP A 11 3.69 -27.29 -15.45
N HIS A 12 2.41 -27.23 -15.03
CA HIS A 12 1.52 -28.39 -14.86
C HIS A 12 0.05 -27.96 -15.00
N PRO A 13 -0.91 -28.90 -15.21
CA PRO A 13 -2.29 -28.57 -15.57
C PRO A 13 -3.08 -27.70 -14.57
N GLU A 14 -2.62 -27.62 -13.32
CA GLU A 14 -3.27 -26.89 -12.22
C GLU A 14 -2.49 -25.64 -11.80
N ALA A 15 -1.37 -25.34 -12.47
CA ALA A 15 -0.54 -24.20 -12.13
C ALA A 15 -1.31 -22.89 -12.31
N PHE A 16 -1.23 -22.00 -11.32
CA PHE A 16 -1.93 -20.72 -11.32
C PHE A 16 -1.06 -19.60 -11.92
N ILE A 17 0.20 -19.47 -11.50
CA ILE A 17 1.16 -18.48 -11.99
C ILE A 17 2.40 -19.19 -12.53
N THR A 18 2.52 -19.31 -13.85
CA THR A 18 3.67 -19.96 -14.51
C THR A 18 4.72 -18.98 -15.04
N LYS A 19 4.50 -17.67 -14.87
CA LYS A 19 5.41 -16.61 -15.31
C LYS A 19 5.50 -15.51 -14.28
N HIS A 20 6.63 -14.80 -14.26
CA HIS A 20 6.76 -13.63 -13.43
C HIS A 20 5.79 -12.52 -13.90
N PRO A 21 5.00 -11.88 -13.01
CA PRO A 21 3.99 -10.90 -13.41
C PRO A 21 4.51 -9.71 -14.22
N ARG A 22 5.77 -9.30 -14.01
CA ARG A 22 6.43 -8.23 -14.80
C ARG A 22 6.73 -8.62 -16.25
N GLU A 23 6.67 -9.90 -16.57
CA GLU A 23 6.95 -10.45 -17.89
C GLU A 23 5.68 -10.88 -18.63
N GLU A 24 4.51 -10.77 -17.98
CA GLU A 24 3.22 -11.03 -18.61
C GLU A 24 2.60 -9.73 -19.14
N PHE A 25 2.52 -9.62 -20.46
CA PHE A 25 2.08 -8.43 -21.18
C PHE A 25 0.72 -8.61 -21.85
N ASP A 26 0.18 -9.83 -21.89
CA ASP A 26 -1.14 -10.17 -22.44
C ASP A 26 -1.93 -11.02 -21.42
N PRO A 27 -2.16 -10.50 -20.19
CA PRO A 27 -2.93 -11.23 -19.21
C PRO A 27 -4.37 -11.43 -19.72
N HIS A 28 -4.98 -12.57 -19.42
CA HIS A 28 -6.32 -12.92 -19.89
C HIS A 28 -7.37 -11.80 -19.66
N GLY A 29 -7.26 -11.08 -18.54
CA GLY A 29 -8.16 -9.97 -18.18
C GLY A 29 -7.83 -8.60 -18.81
N LEU A 30 -6.89 -8.50 -19.76
CA LEU A 30 -6.43 -7.21 -20.30
C LEU A 30 -7.54 -6.37 -20.94
N SER A 31 -8.47 -7.02 -21.64
CA SER A 31 -9.58 -6.35 -22.32
C SER A 31 -10.77 -6.00 -21.41
N LEU A 32 -10.78 -6.46 -20.16
CA LEU A 32 -11.84 -6.19 -19.21
C LEU A 32 -11.69 -4.78 -18.61
N PRO A 33 -12.79 -4.06 -18.29
CA PRO A 33 -12.72 -2.85 -17.48
C PRO A 33 -12.02 -3.13 -16.14
N TRP A 34 -11.23 -2.16 -15.67
CA TRP A 34 -10.46 -2.28 -14.44
C TRP A 34 -10.63 -1.03 -13.59
N LEU A 35 -11.00 -1.20 -12.33
CA LEU A 35 -11.03 -0.15 -11.31
C LEU A 35 -10.11 -0.58 -10.18
N SER A 36 -9.19 0.31 -9.78
CA SER A 36 -8.34 0.10 -8.62
C SER A 36 -7.89 1.44 -8.05
N GLY A 37 -7.36 1.45 -6.84
CA GLY A 37 -6.86 2.65 -6.21
C GLY A 37 -5.94 2.33 -5.06
N VAL A 38 -5.40 3.39 -4.48
CA VAL A 38 -4.54 3.35 -3.30
C VAL A 38 -5.03 4.41 -2.32
N THR A 39 -4.69 4.24 -1.05
CA THR A 39 -4.88 5.28 -0.03
C THR A 39 -3.72 6.28 -0.05
N MET A 40 -3.92 7.46 0.55
CA MET A 40 -2.90 8.52 0.57
C MET A 40 -1.67 8.13 1.37
N ASP A 41 -1.84 7.38 2.46
CA ASP A 41 -0.80 7.03 3.41
C ASP A 41 -0.79 5.50 3.65
N GLU A 42 -0.80 4.71 2.58
CA GLU A 42 -0.77 3.23 2.61
C GLU A 42 0.23 2.66 3.63
N GLY A 43 1.44 3.24 3.67
CA GLY A 43 2.53 2.86 4.56
C GLY A 43 2.22 3.01 6.05
N ALA A 44 1.19 3.79 6.43
CA ALA A 44 0.75 3.94 7.81
C ALA A 44 0.37 2.59 8.45
N LEU A 45 0.01 1.60 7.62
CA LEU A 45 -0.13 0.19 8.01
C LEU A 45 1.05 -0.30 8.86
N LYS A 46 2.27 0.07 8.46
CA LYS A 46 3.51 -0.33 9.13
C LYS A 46 3.99 0.75 10.07
N THR A 47 3.93 2.01 9.65
CA THR A 47 4.64 3.10 10.33
C THR A 47 3.90 3.67 11.52
N ALA A 48 2.58 3.53 11.61
CA ALA A 48 1.82 4.03 12.76
C ALA A 48 2.36 3.48 14.10
N SER A 49 2.57 2.16 14.19
CA SER A 49 3.19 1.55 15.38
C SER A 49 4.64 2.00 15.61
N LEU A 50 5.44 2.11 14.55
CA LEU A 50 6.86 2.49 14.64
C LEU A 50 6.98 3.91 15.22
N ILE A 51 6.14 4.82 14.75
CA ILE A 51 6.14 6.24 15.15
C ILE A 51 5.54 6.42 16.55
N ASN A 52 4.46 5.70 16.85
CA ASN A 52 3.76 5.84 18.13
C ASN A 52 4.56 5.29 19.33
N LEU A 53 5.40 4.27 19.09
CA LEU A 53 6.15 3.56 20.13
C LEU A 53 7.65 3.91 20.04
N PRO A 54 8.18 4.78 20.91
CA PRO A 54 9.57 5.24 20.85
C PRO A 54 10.59 4.11 20.78
N GLU A 55 10.36 3.01 21.50
CA GLU A 55 11.23 1.83 21.50
C GLU A 55 11.36 1.17 20.12
N LEU A 56 10.32 1.24 19.29
CA LEU A 56 10.35 0.70 17.93
C LEU A 56 11.07 1.65 16.96
N THR A 57 10.88 2.95 17.14
CA THR A 57 11.64 3.98 16.41
C THR A 57 13.14 3.84 16.70
N ASP A 58 13.51 3.76 17.99
CA ASP A 58 14.90 3.63 18.42
C ASP A 58 15.51 2.33 17.89
N SER A 59 14.80 1.21 18.02
CA SER A 59 15.28 -0.07 17.49
C SER A 59 15.51 -0.02 15.97
N LEU A 60 14.61 0.61 15.20
CA LEU A 60 14.77 0.74 13.75
C LEU A 60 15.93 1.67 13.39
N ASN A 61 16.10 2.78 14.11
CA ASN A 61 17.23 3.69 13.94
C ASN A 61 18.56 2.98 14.22
N GLU A 62 18.66 2.20 15.29
CA GLU A 62 19.86 1.44 15.65
C GLU A 62 20.19 0.35 14.63
N ASN A 63 19.17 -0.31 14.08
CA ASN A 63 19.31 -1.45 13.18
C ASN A 63 19.06 -1.10 11.70
N TRP A 64 19.14 0.18 11.32
CA TRP A 64 18.72 0.72 10.02
C TRP A 64 19.17 -0.13 8.82
N ASP A 65 20.48 -0.39 8.72
CA ASP A 65 21.10 -1.11 7.60
C ASP A 65 20.75 -2.60 7.55
N ARG A 66 20.25 -3.16 8.66
CA ARG A 66 19.80 -4.57 8.74
C ARG A 66 18.28 -4.68 8.60
N ALA A 67 17.54 -3.74 9.16
CA ALA A 67 16.10 -3.78 9.26
C ALA A 67 15.42 -3.37 7.94
N LEU A 68 15.93 -2.33 7.26
CA LEU A 68 15.32 -1.87 6.00
C LEU A 68 15.35 -2.91 4.87
N PRO A 69 16.45 -3.64 4.61
CA PRO A 69 16.44 -4.69 3.60
C PRO A 69 15.36 -5.73 3.82
N ILE A 70 15.17 -6.14 5.08
CA ILE A 70 14.19 -7.15 5.49
C ILE A 70 12.77 -6.60 5.41
N SER A 71 12.54 -5.37 5.88
CA SER A 71 11.19 -4.79 5.94
C SER A 71 10.69 -4.31 4.59
N LEU A 72 11.57 -3.99 3.65
CA LEU A 72 11.26 -3.55 2.28
C LEU A 72 11.55 -4.64 1.25
N ASN A 73 11.80 -5.87 1.69
CA ASN A 73 11.95 -7.09 0.88
C ASN A 73 13.06 -7.04 -0.20
N TYR A 74 14.18 -6.38 0.09
CA TYR A 74 15.37 -6.37 -0.78
C TYR A 74 16.59 -7.08 -0.16
N ASP A 75 16.39 -7.81 0.93
CA ASP A 75 17.38 -8.63 1.64
C ASP A 75 17.87 -9.86 0.84
N HIS A 76 17.16 -10.23 -0.23
CA HIS A 76 17.58 -11.28 -1.16
C HIS A 76 18.74 -10.87 -2.09
N HIS A 77 19.08 -9.57 -2.16
CA HIS A 77 20.23 -9.09 -2.93
C HIS A 77 21.57 -9.32 -2.20
N SER A 78 22.69 -9.17 -2.91
CA SER A 78 24.03 -9.18 -2.29
C SER A 78 24.17 -8.04 -1.27
N MET A 79 25.03 -8.21 -0.27
CA MET A 79 25.25 -7.20 0.79
C MET A 79 25.64 -5.82 0.22
N ASP A 80 26.47 -5.78 -0.84
CA ASP A 80 26.87 -4.50 -1.45
C ASP A 80 25.68 -3.82 -2.14
N ARG A 81 24.81 -4.59 -2.79
CA ARG A 81 23.59 -4.06 -3.40
C ARG A 81 22.58 -3.60 -2.36
N GLN A 82 22.45 -4.32 -1.24
CA GLN A 82 21.63 -3.89 -0.12
C GLN A 82 22.11 -2.53 0.41
N LYS A 83 23.42 -2.36 0.65
CA LYS A 83 24.00 -1.07 1.09
C LYS A 83 23.74 0.07 0.10
N GLU A 84 23.88 -0.19 -1.19
CA GLU A 84 23.59 0.80 -2.24
C GLU A 84 22.12 1.26 -2.18
N ILE A 85 21.18 0.31 -2.10
CA ILE A 85 19.74 0.61 -2.00
C ILE A 85 19.44 1.36 -0.70
N THR A 86 19.97 0.92 0.44
CA THR A 86 19.78 1.57 1.74
C THR A 86 20.32 3.00 1.75
N ALA A 87 21.49 3.24 1.13
CA ALA A 87 22.05 4.59 1.00
C ALA A 87 21.15 5.49 0.15
N ALA A 88 20.68 5.01 -0.99
CA ALA A 88 19.77 5.76 -1.86
C ALA A 88 18.43 6.09 -1.16
N ILE A 89 17.86 5.14 -0.41
CA ILE A 89 16.64 5.37 0.40
C ILE A 89 16.89 6.43 1.48
N SER A 90 18.01 6.31 2.19
CA SER A 90 18.37 7.21 3.29
C SER A 90 18.59 8.64 2.80
N GLU A 91 19.22 8.80 1.64
CA GLU A 91 19.40 10.09 0.99
C GLU A 91 18.06 10.67 0.53
N PHE A 92 17.29 9.91 -0.25
CA PHE A 92 16.06 10.41 -0.88
C PHE A 92 14.96 10.76 0.14
N TYR A 93 14.64 9.85 1.06
CA TYR A 93 13.53 10.06 2.00
C TYR A 93 13.96 10.84 3.25
N PHE A 94 15.22 10.77 3.66
CA PHE A 94 15.61 11.30 4.98
C PHE A 94 16.72 12.34 4.93
N ALA A 95 17.30 12.63 3.76
CA ALA A 95 18.50 13.46 3.64
C ALA A 95 19.61 12.97 4.59
N ASN A 96 19.79 11.65 4.67
CA ASN A 96 20.71 10.94 5.57
C ASN A 96 20.46 11.16 7.08
N ARG A 97 19.31 11.74 7.44
CA ARG A 97 18.76 11.61 8.79
C ARG A 97 18.13 10.22 8.94
N LYS A 98 17.83 9.81 10.16
CA LYS A 98 17.01 8.63 10.42
C LYS A 98 15.62 9.09 10.89
N ILE A 99 14.88 8.23 11.59
CA ILE A 99 13.56 8.58 12.10
C ILE A 99 13.71 9.53 13.28
N ILE A 100 13.26 10.75 13.06
CA ILE A 100 12.99 11.81 14.02
C ILE A 100 11.58 12.36 13.76
N PRO A 101 10.97 13.11 14.69
CA PRO A 101 9.61 13.62 14.54
C PRO A 101 9.33 14.29 13.18
N GLU A 102 10.28 15.07 12.67
CA GLU A 102 10.20 15.80 11.39
C GLU A 102 10.21 14.88 10.16
N THR A 103 10.62 13.62 10.32
CA THR A 103 10.74 12.62 9.24
C THR A 103 9.74 11.48 9.35
N ASN A 104 8.82 11.54 10.33
CA ASN A 104 7.80 10.51 10.52
C ASN A 104 6.96 10.28 9.26
N GLN A 105 6.52 11.35 8.60
CA GLN A 105 5.79 11.23 7.34
C GLN A 105 6.66 10.65 6.22
N ASN A 106 7.97 10.91 6.21
CA ASN A 106 8.88 10.37 5.19
C ASN A 106 9.00 8.85 5.32
N LEU A 107 8.99 8.33 6.55
CA LEU A 107 8.91 6.89 6.78
C LEU A 107 7.60 6.33 6.22
N THR A 108 6.45 6.97 6.49
CA THR A 108 5.16 6.57 5.91
C THR A 108 5.20 6.56 4.38
N ASN A 109 5.73 7.62 3.76
CA ASN A 109 5.87 7.73 2.31
C ASN A 109 6.75 6.61 1.73
N LEU A 110 7.90 6.30 2.36
CA LEU A 110 8.76 5.19 1.95
C LEU A 110 8.01 3.86 1.92
N TYR A 111 7.25 3.55 2.98
CA TYR A 111 6.49 2.30 3.02
C TYR A 111 5.28 2.32 2.09
N SER A 112 4.61 3.46 1.89
CA SER A 112 3.56 3.61 0.87
C SER A 112 4.11 3.29 -0.52
N ASP A 113 5.25 3.88 -0.86
CA ASP A 113 5.89 3.71 -2.16
C ASP A 113 6.36 2.27 -2.36
N ALA A 114 7.13 1.74 -1.40
CA ALA A 114 7.75 0.44 -1.53
C ALA A 114 6.76 -0.73 -1.50
N TRP A 115 5.72 -0.66 -0.67
CA TRP A 115 4.79 -1.80 -0.51
C TRP A 115 3.59 -1.73 -1.45
N PHE A 116 3.19 -0.54 -1.92
CA PHE A 116 1.93 -0.37 -2.66
C PHE A 116 2.11 0.41 -3.95
N VAL A 117 2.53 1.68 -3.87
CA VAL A 117 2.43 2.62 -5.00
C VAL A 117 3.36 2.26 -6.15
N ALA A 118 4.59 1.81 -5.88
CA ALA A 118 5.53 1.43 -6.95
C ALA A 118 5.01 0.25 -7.78
N GLY A 119 4.46 -0.78 -7.12
CA GLY A 119 3.85 -1.93 -7.80
C GLY A 119 2.57 -1.56 -8.56
N PHE A 120 1.74 -0.69 -7.97
CA PHE A 120 0.54 -0.16 -8.61
C PHE A 120 0.87 0.64 -9.88
N ASP A 121 1.81 1.57 -9.82
CA ASP A 121 2.29 2.34 -10.97
C ASP A 121 2.91 1.43 -12.04
N GLU A 122 3.76 0.48 -11.64
CA GLU A 122 4.38 -0.46 -12.57
C GLU A 122 3.34 -1.30 -13.33
N TYR A 123 2.32 -1.82 -12.63
CA TYR A 123 1.23 -2.56 -13.27
C TYR A 123 0.45 -1.68 -14.26
N LEU A 124 0.09 -0.44 -13.87
CA LEU A 124 -0.59 0.48 -14.76
C LEU A 124 0.23 0.78 -16.01
N ARG A 125 1.55 1.00 -15.88
CA ARG A 125 2.45 1.18 -17.03
C ARG A 125 2.46 -0.04 -17.93
N ILE A 126 2.61 -1.25 -17.37
CA ILE A 126 2.57 -2.51 -18.13
C ILE A 126 1.25 -2.63 -18.90
N ARG A 127 0.11 -2.52 -18.21
CA ARG A 127 -1.23 -2.65 -18.76
C ARG A 127 -1.50 -1.65 -19.89
N LEU A 128 -1.14 -0.38 -19.68
CA LEU A 128 -1.53 0.72 -20.57
C LEU A 128 -0.55 0.91 -21.75
N THR A 129 0.73 0.55 -21.59
CA THR A 129 1.77 0.87 -22.58
C THR A 129 2.42 -0.34 -23.24
N LYS A 130 2.40 -1.51 -22.60
CA LYS A 130 3.11 -2.71 -23.08
C LYS A 130 2.20 -3.79 -23.68
N SER A 131 0.92 -3.50 -23.86
CA SER A 131 -0.10 -4.43 -24.37
C SER A 131 0.07 -4.91 -25.83
N LYS A 132 1.22 -4.65 -26.48
CA LYS A 132 1.58 -5.14 -27.83
C LYS A 132 0.47 -5.00 -28.89
N GLY A 133 -0.28 -3.89 -28.87
CA GLY A 133 -1.37 -3.62 -29.82
C GLY A 133 -2.68 -4.35 -29.53
N LYS A 134 -2.82 -5.02 -28.39
CA LYS A 134 -4.05 -5.64 -27.92
C LYS A 134 -5.01 -4.58 -27.36
N ARG A 135 -6.31 -4.88 -27.39
CA ARG A 135 -7.35 -4.05 -26.80
C ARG A 135 -7.24 -4.08 -25.28
N VAL A 136 -6.96 -2.92 -24.69
CA VAL A 136 -7.01 -2.70 -23.24
C VAL A 136 -8.39 -2.20 -22.85
N GLY A 137 -8.99 -2.78 -21.80
CA GLY A 137 -10.27 -2.31 -21.29
C GLY A 137 -10.17 -0.94 -20.58
N PRO A 138 -11.27 -0.18 -20.46
CA PRO A 138 -11.30 1.07 -19.71
C PRO A 138 -10.67 0.89 -18.32
N THR A 139 -9.76 1.79 -17.96
CA THR A 139 -9.00 1.70 -16.70
C THR A 139 -9.27 2.95 -15.88
N PHE A 140 -9.86 2.76 -14.71
CA PHE A 140 -10.23 3.80 -13.75
C PHE A 140 -9.34 3.68 -12.51
N VAL A 141 -8.81 4.80 -12.05
CA VAL A 141 -7.94 4.84 -10.88
C VAL A 141 -8.43 5.88 -9.88
N TYR A 142 -8.30 5.60 -8.59
CA TYR A 142 -8.59 6.57 -7.54
C TYR A 142 -7.46 6.65 -6.51
N LEU A 143 -7.35 7.82 -5.86
CA LEU A 143 -6.55 8.04 -4.66
C LEU A 143 -7.53 8.35 -3.52
N PHE A 144 -7.56 7.49 -2.50
CA PHE A 144 -8.41 7.70 -1.34
C PHE A 144 -7.66 8.53 -0.28
N ALA A 145 -8.12 9.77 -0.06
CA ALA A 145 -7.47 10.74 0.81
C ALA A 145 -8.42 11.32 1.88
N HIS A 146 -9.53 10.63 2.16
CA HIS A 146 -10.51 11.11 3.13
C HIS A 146 -10.05 10.82 4.56
N LYS A 147 -9.96 11.86 5.38
CA LYS A 147 -9.72 11.75 6.82
C LYS A 147 -11.01 11.37 7.54
N GLY A 148 -11.10 10.11 7.95
CA GLY A 148 -12.23 9.57 8.71
C GLY A 148 -12.22 9.92 10.20
N SER A 149 -13.36 9.74 10.87
CA SER A 149 -13.44 9.79 12.34
C SER A 149 -12.93 8.53 13.04
N ALA A 150 -12.79 7.44 12.30
CA ALA A 150 -12.07 6.24 12.69
C ALA A 150 -10.86 6.07 11.79
N SER A 151 -9.80 5.45 12.31
CA SER A 151 -8.64 5.08 11.50
C SER A 151 -8.19 3.65 11.74
N PHE A 152 -7.85 2.94 10.67
CA PHE A 152 -7.17 1.64 10.75
C PHE A 152 -5.84 1.69 11.51
N THR A 153 -5.20 2.86 11.59
CA THR A 153 -3.99 3.03 12.41
C THR A 153 -4.23 2.74 13.90
N GLU A 154 -5.46 2.89 14.40
CA GLU A 154 -5.82 2.50 15.78
C GLU A 154 -5.65 0.98 16.00
N ILE A 155 -5.96 0.18 14.99
CA ILE A 155 -5.81 -1.29 15.01
C ILE A 155 -4.34 -1.67 14.90
N PHE A 156 -3.56 -0.91 14.14
CA PHE A 156 -2.13 -1.12 13.93
C PHE A 156 -1.25 -0.44 14.98
N LYS A 157 -1.76 -0.30 16.21
CA LYS A 157 -1.03 0.27 17.38
C LYS A 157 -0.52 1.71 17.19
N GLY A 158 -1.13 2.50 16.33
CA GLY A 158 -0.91 3.95 16.27
C GLY A 158 -1.46 4.68 17.50
N GLY A 159 -2.39 4.08 18.24
CA GLY A 159 -3.11 4.77 19.31
C GLY A 159 -4.21 5.67 18.74
N ARG A 160 -4.90 6.41 19.63
CA ARG A 160 -6.08 7.21 19.29
C ARG A 160 -5.84 8.73 19.37
N GLU A 161 -4.75 9.12 20.01
CA GLU A 161 -4.45 10.52 20.31
C GLU A 161 -3.89 11.28 19.11
N ASN A 162 -3.30 10.55 18.16
CA ASN A 162 -2.57 11.12 17.03
C ASN A 162 -3.18 10.70 15.70
N TYR A 163 -3.03 11.54 14.69
CA TYR A 163 -3.39 11.25 13.31
C TYR A 163 -2.15 10.83 12.52
N TYR A 164 -2.17 9.62 11.95
CA TYR A 164 -1.04 9.02 11.24
C TYR A 164 -1.23 8.94 9.71
N GLY A 165 -2.31 9.52 9.19
CA GLY A 165 -2.63 9.51 7.76
C GLY A 165 -3.82 8.62 7.40
N VAL A 166 -4.12 8.57 6.10
CA VAL A 166 -5.15 7.73 5.50
C VAL A 166 -4.54 6.36 5.20
N CYS A 167 -4.65 5.45 6.15
CA CYS A 167 -3.94 4.18 6.19
C CYS A 167 -4.35 3.19 5.08
N HIS A 168 -3.58 2.13 4.88
CA HIS A 168 -4.03 0.97 4.13
C HIS A 168 -5.39 0.45 4.65
N ALA A 169 -6.26 0.06 3.73
CA ALA A 169 -7.62 -0.44 3.97
C ALA A 169 -8.61 0.58 4.57
N GLU A 170 -8.21 1.84 4.75
CA GLU A 170 -9.05 2.89 5.35
C GLU A 170 -10.35 3.08 4.57
N GLU A 171 -10.35 2.92 3.25
CA GLU A 171 -11.54 3.04 2.40
C GLU A 171 -12.54 1.90 2.60
N LEU A 172 -12.10 0.73 3.08
CA LEU A 172 -12.96 -0.46 3.21
C LEU A 172 -14.09 -0.24 4.20
N GLN A 173 -13.92 0.64 5.19
CA GLN A 173 -14.99 0.98 6.15
C GLN A 173 -16.14 1.75 5.51
N TYR A 174 -15.91 2.35 4.34
CA TYR A 174 -16.91 3.06 3.56
C TYR A 174 -17.62 2.14 2.56
N LEU A 175 -17.13 0.90 2.38
CA LEU A 175 -17.74 -0.15 1.56
C LEU A 175 -18.44 -1.22 2.40
N PHE A 176 -17.84 -1.59 3.52
CA PHE A 176 -18.27 -2.70 4.38
C PHE A 176 -18.57 -2.21 5.80
N PRO A 177 -19.48 -2.87 6.54
CA PRO A 177 -19.89 -2.44 7.88
C PRO A 177 -18.86 -2.77 8.98
N ILE A 178 -17.55 -2.72 8.68
CA ILE A 178 -16.46 -3.11 9.59
C ILE A 178 -16.29 -2.18 10.79
N GLY A 179 -16.68 -0.90 10.65
CA GLY A 179 -16.56 0.07 11.75
C GLY A 179 -17.42 -0.28 12.97
N LYS A 180 -18.48 -1.08 12.79
CA LYS A 180 -19.30 -1.57 13.92
C LYS A 180 -18.53 -2.50 14.85
N GLU A 181 -17.57 -3.24 14.32
CA GLU A 181 -16.79 -4.23 15.07
C GLU A 181 -15.44 -3.67 15.50
N LEU A 182 -14.79 -2.91 14.61
CA LEU A 182 -13.41 -2.46 14.79
C LEU A 182 -13.30 -1.06 15.42
N PHE A 183 -14.31 -0.20 15.26
CA PHE A 183 -14.26 1.22 15.62
C PHE A 183 -15.45 1.65 16.49
N ILE A 184 -15.76 0.84 17.52
CA ILE A 184 -16.99 0.94 18.34
C ILE A 184 -17.18 2.33 18.97
N SER A 185 -16.11 3.05 19.27
CA SER A 185 -16.16 4.38 19.90
C SER A 185 -16.18 5.55 18.90
N ALA A 186 -15.95 5.30 17.61
CA ALA A 186 -15.92 6.34 16.60
C ALA A 186 -17.35 6.69 16.14
N ILE A 187 -17.68 7.98 16.18
CA ILE A 187 -18.97 8.47 15.68
C ILE A 187 -18.75 9.03 14.27
N PRO A 188 -19.42 8.49 13.23
CA PRO A 188 -19.28 9.01 11.87
C PRO A 188 -19.71 10.46 11.76
N THR A 189 -18.88 11.29 11.12
CA THR A 189 -19.20 12.68 10.79
C THR A 189 -20.12 12.77 9.56
N GLU A 190 -20.65 13.96 9.26
CA GLU A 190 -21.37 14.19 8.01
C GLU A 190 -20.51 13.90 6.77
N ASN A 191 -19.21 14.23 6.83
CA ASN A 191 -18.30 13.95 5.72
C ASN A 191 -18.05 12.45 5.56
N ASP A 192 -18.01 11.68 6.66
CA ASP A 192 -17.95 10.22 6.59
C ASP A 192 -19.18 9.62 5.91
N ILE A 193 -20.37 10.16 6.22
CA ILE A 193 -21.62 9.72 5.59
C ILE A 193 -21.62 10.05 4.09
N LYS A 194 -21.12 11.23 3.70
CA LYS A 194 -20.95 11.61 2.29
C LYS A 194 -19.94 10.71 1.59
N MET A 195 -18.79 10.45 2.21
CA MET A 195 -17.75 9.57 1.66
C MET A 195 -18.26 8.16 1.47
N ARG A 196 -19.00 7.60 2.45
CA ARG A 196 -19.68 6.29 2.31
C ARG A 196 -20.57 6.25 1.08
N LYS A 197 -21.46 7.24 0.92
CA LYS A 197 -22.35 7.31 -0.24
C LYS A 197 -21.57 7.39 -1.56
N LEU A 198 -20.52 8.19 -1.60
CA LEU A 198 -19.66 8.35 -2.78
C LEU A 198 -18.96 7.02 -3.13
N MET A 199 -18.28 6.42 -2.16
CA MET A 199 -17.51 5.19 -2.34
C MET A 199 -18.41 4.03 -2.78
N THR A 200 -19.56 3.83 -2.13
CA THR A 200 -20.52 2.81 -2.56
C THR A 200 -21.08 3.08 -3.95
N SER A 201 -21.35 4.34 -4.29
CA SER A 201 -21.88 4.68 -5.62
C SER A 201 -20.84 4.44 -6.70
N LEU A 202 -19.58 4.80 -6.45
CA LEU A 202 -18.47 4.59 -7.39
C LEU A 202 -18.32 3.09 -7.71
N TRP A 203 -18.21 2.23 -6.69
CA TRP A 203 -18.04 0.80 -6.88
C TRP A 203 -19.28 0.12 -7.48
N VAL A 204 -20.50 0.51 -7.08
CA VAL A 204 -21.74 -0.05 -7.65
C VAL A 204 -21.93 0.37 -9.10
N ASN A 205 -21.59 1.60 -9.46
CA ASN A 205 -21.66 2.06 -10.85
C ASN A 205 -20.67 1.29 -11.73
N PHE A 206 -19.41 1.18 -11.29
CA PHE A 206 -18.41 0.39 -12.02
C PHE A 206 -18.85 -1.07 -12.20
N ALA A 207 -19.38 -1.71 -11.16
CA ALA A 207 -19.88 -3.08 -11.26
C ALA A 207 -21.08 -3.24 -12.21
N ARG A 208 -21.90 -2.19 -12.38
CA ARG A 208 -23.09 -2.22 -13.24
C ARG A 208 -22.80 -1.91 -14.70
N THR A 209 -21.90 -0.96 -14.96
CA THR A 209 -21.74 -0.38 -16.31
C THR A 209 -20.32 -0.36 -16.83
N GLY A 210 -19.32 -0.74 -16.03
CA GLY A 210 -17.91 -0.52 -16.36
C GLY A 210 -17.57 0.96 -16.44
#